data_AF-A0A1Y0EEH8-F1
#
_entry.id   AF-A0A1Y0EEH8-F1
#
_cell.length_a   1.000
_cell.length_b   1.000
_cell.length_c   1.000
_cell.angle_alpha   90.00
_cell.angle_beta   90.00
_cell.angle_gamma   90.00
#
_symmetry.space_group_name_H-M   'P 1'
#
loop_
_entity.id
_entity.type
_entity.pdbx_description
1 polymer ?
#
loop_
_entity_poly.entity_id
_entity_poly.type
_entity_poly.pdbx_seq_one_letter_code
_entity_poly.pdbx_strand_id
1 'polypeptide(L)'
;MTEINDIANVETTDFPIHRIIETRVRWRQVYEGLQLIESCIEQGILVPPDRPFGGMLGREWQLRLAELPEQLRANLKTRVLPAIRACCRHPSAPHQLREFEKSAVSQITGAITDAARARVQMNKACSSRPSRATQLKALRAAQNLLSGVLMVLDDILAVAGARDGSVK
;
A
#
# COMPACT_ATOMS: atom_id res chain seq x y z
N MET A 1 -8.58 -53.45 13.63
CA MET A 1 -9.67 -52.50 13.33
C MET A 1 -9.34 -51.22 14.06
N THR A 2 -8.74 -50.27 13.35
CA THR A 2 -8.50 -48.92 13.86
C THR A 2 -8.81 -48.01 12.68
N GLU A 3 -10.05 -47.54 12.60
CA GLU A 3 -10.45 -46.45 11.71
C GLU A 3 -9.78 -45.19 12.23
N ILE A 4 -8.76 -44.73 11.52
CA ILE A 4 -8.20 -43.40 11.69
C ILE A 4 -9.20 -42.46 11.01
N ASN A 5 -10.07 -41.89 11.83
CA ASN A 5 -11.01 -40.85 11.40
C ASN A 5 -10.25 -39.68 10.78
N ASP A 6 -10.61 -39.44 9.52
CA ASP A 6 -10.53 -38.20 8.77
C ASP A 6 -10.04 -36.99 9.60
N ILE A 7 -8.75 -36.72 9.48
CA ILE A 7 -8.25 -35.36 9.59
C ILE A 7 -8.88 -34.63 8.41
N ALA A 8 -10.01 -33.99 8.70
CA ALA A 8 -10.65 -33.07 7.78
C ALA A 8 -9.57 -32.11 7.27
N ASN A 9 -9.19 -32.30 6.02
CA ASN A 9 -8.69 -31.28 5.11
C ASN A 9 -9.75 -30.16 5.09
N VAL A 10 -9.76 -29.32 6.12
CA VAL A 10 -10.37 -28.01 6.02
C VAL A 10 -9.39 -27.22 5.19
N GLU A 11 -9.59 -27.28 3.87
CA GLU A 11 -9.12 -26.24 2.96
C GLU A 11 -9.38 -24.91 3.66
N THR A 12 -8.31 -24.27 4.15
CA THR A 12 -8.32 -22.86 4.52
C THR A 12 -8.72 -22.12 3.26
N THR A 13 -10.02 -21.90 3.12
CA THR A 13 -10.61 -21.03 2.11
C THR A 13 -10.16 -19.64 2.54
N ASP A 14 -8.95 -19.27 2.10
CA ASP A 14 -8.13 -18.20 2.65
C ASP A 14 -8.96 -16.94 2.80
N PHE A 15 -9.18 -16.55 4.06
CA PHE A 15 -9.75 -15.25 4.36
C PHE A 15 -8.87 -14.20 3.64
N PRO A 16 -9.41 -13.42 2.68
CA PRO A 16 -8.61 -12.66 1.72
C PRO A 16 -7.87 -11.46 2.33
N ILE A 17 -7.90 -11.35 3.66
CA ILE A 17 -7.21 -10.34 4.47
C ILE A 17 -5.70 -10.37 4.27
N HIS A 18 -5.11 -11.54 3.97
CA HIS A 18 -3.67 -11.67 3.72
C HIS A 18 -3.22 -10.73 2.57
N ARG A 19 -4.05 -10.54 1.54
CA ARG A 19 -3.76 -9.62 0.43
C ARG A 19 -3.72 -8.17 0.87
N ILE A 20 -4.56 -7.80 1.84
CA ILE A 20 -4.60 -6.46 2.42
C ILE A 20 -3.36 -6.24 3.29
N ILE A 21 -2.95 -7.24 4.08
CA ILE A 21 -1.72 -7.22 4.89
C ILE A 21 -0.48 -7.07 4.01
N GLU A 22 -0.30 -7.94 3.00
CA GLU A 22 0.82 -7.86 2.05
C GLU A 22 0.90 -6.48 1.38
N THR A 23 -0.25 -5.97 0.95
CA THR A 23 -0.33 -4.67 0.28
C THR A 23 0.09 -3.56 1.23
N ARG A 24 -0.39 -3.59 2.47
CA ARG A 24 0.00 -2.63 3.51
C ARG A 24 1.49 -2.66 3.78
N VAL A 25 2.07 -3.85 4.01
CA VAL A 25 3.52 -4.01 4.29
C VAL A 25 4.34 -3.44 3.15
N ARG A 26 4.01 -3.79 1.90
CA ARG A 26 4.70 -3.27 0.73
C ARG A 26 4.65 -1.75 0.66
N TRP A 27 3.47 -1.14 0.79
CA TRP A 27 3.35 0.31 0.68
C TRP A 27 3.97 1.07 1.86
N ARG A 28 4.00 0.46 3.05
CA ARG A 28 4.71 0.99 4.22
C ARG A 28 6.22 1.07 3.97
N GLN A 29 6.82 0.01 3.42
CA GLN A 29 8.23 0.01 3.05
C GLN A 29 8.56 1.11 2.04
N VAL A 30 7.73 1.28 1.01
CA VAL A 30 7.90 2.35 0.02
C VAL A 30 7.81 3.73 0.69
N TYR A 31 6.81 3.93 1.55
CA TYR A 31 6.63 5.19 2.29
C TYR A 31 7.87 5.55 3.12
N GLU A 32 8.40 4.60 3.91
CA GLU A 32 9.63 4.77 4.71
C GLU A 32 10.84 5.07 3.81
N GLY A 33 10.96 4.38 2.67
CA GLY A 33 12.00 4.65 1.68
C GLY A 33 11.96 6.09 1.15
N LEU A 34 10.76 6.62 0.87
CA LEU A 34 10.58 7.99 0.42
C LEU A 34 10.94 9.03 1.50
N GLN A 35 10.69 8.74 2.78
CA GLN A 35 11.09 9.62 3.88
C GLN A 35 12.62 9.72 3.99
N LEU A 36 13.32 8.60 3.83
CA LEU A 36 14.78 8.60 3.84
C LEU A 36 15.37 9.39 2.65
N ILE A 37 14.78 9.25 1.45
CA ILE A 37 15.20 10.02 0.28
C ILE A 37 14.95 11.51 0.49
N GLU A 38 13.78 11.88 1.02
CA GLU A 38 13.48 13.29 1.37
C GLU A 38 14.53 13.84 2.32
N SER A 39 14.84 13.09 3.39
CA SER A 39 15.85 13.49 4.38
C SER A 39 17.22 13.73 3.75
N CYS A 40 17.68 12.87 2.83
CA CYS A 40 18.92 13.10 2.09
C CYS A 40 18.88 14.44 1.32
N ILE A 41 17.81 14.69 0.57
CA ILE A 41 17.65 15.93 -0.22
C ILE A 41 17.55 17.16 0.68
N GLU A 42 16.90 17.06 1.83
CA GLU A 42 16.81 18.13 2.83
C GLU A 42 18.17 18.47 3.44
N GLN A 43 19.02 17.47 3.63
CA GLN A 43 20.37 17.66 4.17
C GLN A 43 21.40 18.07 3.09
N GLY A 44 20.98 18.17 1.82
CA GLY A 44 21.88 18.45 0.70
C GLY A 44 22.82 17.27 0.39
N ILE A 45 22.49 16.08 0.88
CA ILE A 45 23.23 14.85 0.66
C ILE A 45 22.76 14.22 -0.66
N LEU A 46 23.72 13.80 -1.49
CA LEU A 46 23.40 13.02 -2.68
C LEU A 46 22.78 11.67 -2.27
N VAL A 47 21.63 11.32 -2.84
CA VAL A 47 20.99 10.02 -2.64
C VAL A 47 21.95 8.93 -3.14
N PRO A 48 22.43 8.00 -2.28
CA PRO A 48 23.39 6.99 -2.72
C PRO A 48 22.75 6.03 -3.74
N PRO A 49 23.36 5.84 -4.92
CA PRO A 49 22.71 5.16 -6.05
C PRO A 49 22.38 3.69 -5.78
N ASP A 50 23.22 3.00 -5.00
CA ASP A 50 23.11 1.57 -4.74
C ASP A 50 22.51 1.24 -3.37
N ARG A 51 22.13 2.26 -2.60
CA ARG A 51 21.47 2.06 -1.32
C ARG A 51 19.99 1.67 -1.55
N PRO A 52 19.47 0.65 -0.86
CA PRO A 52 18.06 0.30 -0.92
C PRO A 52 17.21 1.30 -0.10
N PHE A 53 16.06 1.66 -0.67
CA PHE A 53 15.04 2.55 -0.10
C PHE A 53 13.66 1.94 -0.34
N GLY A 54 13.15 1.12 0.58
CA GLY A 54 11.75 0.66 0.49
C GLY A 54 11.44 -0.18 -0.76
N GLY A 55 12.36 -1.05 -1.18
CA GLY A 55 12.19 -1.91 -2.36
C GLY A 55 12.65 -1.31 -3.70
N MET A 56 13.28 -0.14 -3.68
CA MET A 56 13.94 0.48 -4.84
C MET A 56 15.37 0.90 -4.51
N LEU A 57 16.22 1.04 -5.53
CA LEU A 57 17.56 1.57 -5.36
C LEU A 57 17.58 3.09 -5.49
N GLY A 58 18.55 3.74 -4.83
CA GLY A 58 18.69 5.19 -4.84
C GLY A 58 18.99 5.81 -6.20
N ARG A 59 19.34 5.02 -7.23
CA ARG A 59 19.40 5.49 -8.63
C ARG A 59 18.04 5.43 -9.35
N GLU A 60 17.12 4.63 -8.83
CA GLU A 60 15.81 4.35 -9.46
C GLU A 60 14.70 5.25 -8.91
N TRP A 61 14.94 5.93 -7.78
CA TRP A 61 13.87 6.57 -7.02
C TRP A 61 13.02 7.55 -7.82
N GLN A 62 13.62 8.33 -8.73
CA GLN A 62 12.85 9.28 -9.55
C GLN A 62 11.89 8.56 -10.50
N LEU A 63 12.38 7.52 -11.17
CA LEU A 63 11.56 6.70 -12.06
C LEU A 63 10.43 6.03 -11.27
N ARG A 64 10.78 5.41 -10.14
CA ARG A 64 9.81 4.75 -9.24
C ARG A 64 8.77 5.73 -8.69
N LEU A 65 9.17 6.96 -8.38
CA LEU A 65 8.27 8.02 -7.94
C LEU A 65 7.26 8.40 -9.03
N ALA A 66 7.67 8.49 -10.29
CA ALA A 66 6.75 8.74 -11.40
C ALA A 66 5.80 7.58 -11.72
N GLU A 67 6.26 6.34 -11.52
CA GLU A 67 5.43 5.14 -11.70
C GLU A 67 4.45 4.90 -10.55
N LEU A 68 4.77 5.41 -9.35
CA LEU A 68 4.03 5.17 -8.11
C LEU A 68 2.52 5.34 -8.24
N PRO A 69 1.98 6.42 -8.84
CA PRO A 69 0.53 6.60 -8.93
C PRO A 69 -0.16 5.51 -9.73
N GLU A 70 0.44 5.07 -10.84
CA GLU A 70 -0.13 4.04 -11.69
C GLU A 70 -0.01 2.66 -11.06
N GLN A 71 1.13 2.36 -10.42
CA GLN A 71 1.31 1.12 -9.66
C GLN A 71 0.31 1.02 -8.50
N LEU A 72 0.14 2.10 -7.75
CA LEU A 72 -0.81 2.18 -6.65
C LEU A 72 -2.24 2.02 -7.16
N ARG A 73 -2.63 2.78 -8.19
CA ARG A 73 -3.95 2.70 -8.79
C ARG A 73 -4.28 1.30 -9.27
N ALA A 74 -3.34 0.64 -9.97
CA ALA A 74 -3.52 -0.72 -10.44
C ALA A 74 -3.68 -1.69 -9.26
N ASN A 75 -2.79 -1.63 -8.27
CA ASN A 75 -2.82 -2.49 -7.09
C ASN A 75 -4.12 -2.33 -6.28
N LEU A 76 -4.58 -1.09 -6.07
CA LEU A 76 -5.84 -0.81 -5.38
C LEU A 76 -7.04 -1.38 -6.14
N LYS A 77 -7.08 -1.24 -7.46
CA LYS A 77 -8.18 -1.73 -8.30
C LYS A 77 -8.22 -3.25 -8.41
N THR A 78 -7.07 -3.89 -8.61
CA THR A 78 -7.02 -5.32 -8.99
C THR A 78 -6.77 -6.25 -7.81
N ARG A 79 -6.18 -5.75 -6.71
CA ARG A 79 -5.89 -6.56 -5.52
C ARG A 79 -6.71 -6.13 -4.31
N VAL A 80 -6.68 -4.85 -3.94
CA VAL A 80 -7.28 -4.38 -2.68
C VAL A 80 -8.82 -4.34 -2.73
N LEU A 81 -9.42 -3.68 -3.71
CA LEU A 81 -10.88 -3.58 -3.82
C LEU A 81 -11.56 -4.96 -3.86
N PRO A 82 -11.09 -5.94 -4.67
CA PRO A 82 -11.63 -7.29 -4.64
C PRO A 82 -11.44 -7.98 -3.29
N ALA A 83 -10.28 -7.82 -2.64
CA ALA A 83 -10.02 -8.41 -1.34
C ALA A 83 -10.95 -7.85 -0.26
N ILE A 84 -11.19 -6.54 -0.22
CA ILE A 84 -12.14 -5.91 0.72
C ILE A 84 -13.53 -6.51 0.54
N ARG A 85 -14.04 -6.54 -0.70
CA ARG A 85 -15.37 -7.08 -0.99
C ARG A 85 -15.47 -8.55 -0.59
N ALA A 86 -14.44 -9.34 -0.88
CA ALA A 86 -14.40 -10.75 -0.51
C ALA A 86 -14.34 -10.94 1.02
N CYS A 87 -13.58 -10.11 1.74
CA CYS A 87 -13.53 -10.14 3.21
C CYS A 87 -14.90 -9.79 3.81
N CYS A 88 -15.58 -8.77 3.30
CA CYS A 88 -16.88 -8.33 3.81
C CYS A 88 -18.01 -9.34 3.51
N ARG A 89 -17.91 -10.08 2.41
CA ARG A 89 -18.91 -11.09 2.02
C ARG A 89 -18.62 -12.47 2.59
N HIS A 90 -17.47 -12.66 3.24
CA HIS A 90 -17.10 -13.94 3.83
C HIS A 90 -18.11 -14.31 4.93
N PRO A 91 -18.60 -15.56 5.01
CA PRO A 91 -19.56 -15.97 6.04
C PRO A 91 -19.07 -15.68 7.47
N SER A 92 -17.77 -15.93 7.71
CA SER A 92 -17.10 -15.69 9.00
C SER A 92 -16.68 -14.23 9.23
N ALA A 93 -17.04 -13.30 8.36
CA ALA A 93 -16.68 -11.89 8.53
C ALA A 93 -17.36 -11.30 9.80
N PRO A 94 -16.62 -10.53 10.61
CA PRO A 94 -17.22 -9.76 11.70
C PRO A 94 -18.33 -8.84 11.18
N HIS A 95 -19.42 -8.68 11.93
CA HIS A 95 -20.55 -7.80 11.54
C HIS A 95 -20.08 -6.39 11.18
N GLN A 96 -19.19 -5.83 12.02
CA GLN A 96 -18.60 -4.50 11.84
C GLN A 96 -17.85 -4.38 10.50
N LEU A 97 -17.15 -5.43 10.06
CA LEU A 97 -16.45 -5.46 8.78
C LEU A 97 -17.44 -5.40 7.60
N ARG A 98 -18.59 -6.07 7.71
CA ARG A 98 -19.63 -6.04 6.68
C ARG A 98 -20.25 -4.66 6.54
N GLU A 99 -20.57 -4.01 7.66
CA GLU A 99 -21.09 -2.64 7.68
C GLU A 99 -20.08 -1.63 7.14
N PHE A 100 -18.78 -1.91 7.30
CA PHE A 100 -17.71 -1.07 6.83
C PHE A 100 -17.46 -1.14 5.31
N GLU A 101 -18.00 -2.14 4.58
CA GLU A 101 -17.72 -2.38 3.15
C GLU A 101 -17.90 -1.10 2.31
N LYS A 102 -19.05 -0.41 2.47
CA LYS A 102 -19.38 0.78 1.69
C LYS A 102 -18.39 1.92 1.94
N SER A 103 -18.00 2.11 3.21
CA SER A 103 -17.02 3.12 3.60
C SER A 103 -15.64 2.78 3.04
N ALA A 104 -15.16 1.55 3.23
CA ALA A 104 -13.87 1.09 2.72
C ALA A 104 -13.77 1.22 1.19
N VAL A 105 -14.80 0.79 0.47
CA VAL A 105 -14.85 0.90 -1.00
C VAL A 105 -14.82 2.37 -1.43
N SER A 106 -15.54 3.25 -0.75
CA SER A 106 -15.55 4.69 -1.05
C SER A 106 -14.16 5.30 -0.82
N GLN A 107 -13.51 5.01 0.30
CA GLN A 107 -12.18 5.52 0.64
C GLN A 107 -11.11 5.05 -0.35
N ILE A 108 -11.09 3.76 -0.71
CA ILE A 108 -10.14 3.24 -1.71
C ILE A 108 -10.41 3.83 -3.10
N THR A 109 -11.67 4.06 -3.47
CA THR A 109 -12.02 4.73 -4.73
C THR A 109 -11.56 6.19 -4.74
N GLY A 110 -11.65 6.88 -3.59
CA GLY A 110 -11.05 8.19 -3.37
C GLY A 110 -9.54 8.18 -3.60
N ALA A 111 -8.82 7.26 -2.96
CA ALA A 111 -7.38 7.11 -3.12
C ALA A 111 -6.95 6.82 -4.56
N ILE A 112 -7.73 6.02 -5.31
CA ILE A 112 -7.53 5.79 -6.75
C ILE A 112 -7.60 7.10 -7.55
N THR A 113 -8.54 7.99 -7.18
CA THR A 113 -8.74 9.28 -7.83
C THR A 113 -7.59 10.25 -7.48
N ASP A 114 -7.19 10.26 -6.21
CA ASP A 114 -6.06 11.08 -5.74
C ASP A 114 -4.74 10.65 -6.38
N ALA A 115 -4.53 9.35 -6.57
CA ALA A 115 -3.37 8.84 -7.32
C ALA A 115 -3.32 9.43 -8.73
N ALA A 116 -4.45 9.42 -9.46
CA ALA A 116 -4.50 10.00 -10.80
C ALA A 116 -4.14 11.50 -10.80
N ARG A 117 -4.56 12.26 -9.79
CA ARG A 117 -4.23 13.68 -9.63
C ARG A 117 -2.76 13.90 -9.28
N ALA A 118 -2.22 13.09 -8.38
CA ALA A 118 -0.85 13.20 -7.89
C ALA A 118 0.19 12.90 -8.97
N ARG A 119 -0.16 12.11 -9.99
CA ARG A 119 0.70 11.79 -11.16
C ARG A 119 1.32 13.02 -11.82
N VAL A 120 0.54 14.08 -12.01
CA VAL A 120 1.05 15.31 -12.63
C VAL A 120 2.14 15.96 -11.78
N GLN A 121 2.02 15.90 -10.45
CA GLN A 121 3.02 16.46 -9.55
C GLN A 121 4.28 15.59 -9.47
N MET A 122 4.13 14.26 -9.38
CA MET A 122 5.25 13.34 -9.28
C MET A 122 6.11 13.32 -10.55
N ASN A 123 5.49 13.41 -11.73
CA ASN A 123 6.22 13.49 -13.00
C ASN A 123 7.15 14.71 -13.12
N LYS A 124 6.89 15.79 -12.37
CA LYS A 124 7.77 16.98 -12.39
C LYS A 124 9.16 16.68 -11.82
N ALA A 125 9.28 15.72 -10.91
CA ALA A 125 10.57 15.26 -10.38
C ALA A 125 11.39 14.43 -11.39
N CYS A 126 10.81 14.04 -12.53
CA CYS A 126 11.50 13.36 -13.61
C CYS A 126 11.94 14.28 -14.75
N SER A 127 11.81 15.61 -14.58
CA SER A 127 12.41 16.55 -15.52
C SER A 127 13.94 16.38 -15.54
N SER A 128 14.60 16.83 -16.62
CA SER A 128 16.05 16.61 -16.80
C SER A 128 16.92 17.22 -15.70
N ARG A 129 16.45 18.29 -15.05
CA ARG A 129 17.09 18.93 -13.89
C ARG A 129 16.03 19.55 -12.97
N PRO A 130 15.33 18.74 -12.15
CA PRO A 130 14.33 19.27 -11.24
C PRO A 130 15.03 20.07 -10.14
N SER A 131 14.48 21.22 -9.76
CA SER A 131 14.99 21.95 -8.60
C SER A 131 14.78 21.12 -7.31
N ARG A 132 15.62 21.36 -6.30
CA ARG A 132 15.46 20.74 -4.96
C ARG A 132 14.04 20.90 -4.43
N ALA A 133 13.45 22.09 -4.55
CA ALA A 133 12.07 22.35 -4.14
C ALA A 133 11.04 21.51 -4.91
N THR A 134 11.27 21.26 -6.20
CA THR A 134 10.41 20.41 -7.04
C THR A 134 10.49 18.94 -6.61
N GLN A 135 11.70 18.45 -6.33
CA GLN A 135 11.92 17.09 -5.83
C GLN A 135 11.21 16.87 -4.48
N LEU A 136 11.42 17.77 -3.52
CA LEU A 136 10.77 17.69 -2.20
C LEU A 136 9.24 17.75 -2.31
N LYS A 137 8.71 18.62 -3.17
CA LYS A 137 7.26 18.71 -3.39
C LYS A 137 6.67 17.41 -3.96
N ALA A 138 7.38 16.77 -4.89
CA ALA A 138 6.96 15.49 -5.47
C ALA A 138 7.03 14.35 -4.44
N LEU A 139 8.09 14.29 -3.62
CA LEU A 139 8.23 13.30 -2.55
C LEU A 139 7.12 13.44 -1.51
N ARG A 140 6.85 14.65 -1.04
CA ARG A 140 5.77 14.91 -0.08
C ARG A 140 4.40 14.57 -0.65
N ALA A 141 4.16 14.84 -1.93
CA ALA A 141 2.92 14.43 -2.62
C ALA A 141 2.78 12.90 -2.64
N ALA A 142 3.86 12.17 -2.89
CA ALA A 142 3.87 10.71 -2.86
C ALA A 142 3.65 10.14 -1.44
N GLN A 143 4.32 10.71 -0.45
CA GLN A 143 4.14 10.32 0.94
C GLN A 143 2.71 10.57 1.42
N ASN A 144 2.10 11.71 1.08
CA ASN A 144 0.71 12.01 1.43
C ASN A 144 -0.25 11.01 0.79
N LEU A 145 -0.03 10.65 -0.48
CA LEU A 145 -0.85 9.65 -1.17
C LEU A 145 -0.74 8.27 -0.49
N LEU A 146 0.49 7.84 -0.18
CA LEU A 146 0.72 6.56 0.50
C LEU A 146 0.18 6.56 1.93
N SER A 147 0.34 7.65 2.68
CA SER A 147 -0.21 7.79 4.03
C SER A 147 -1.73 7.63 4.02
N GLY A 148 -2.42 8.26 3.07
CA GLY A 148 -3.87 8.11 2.91
C GLY A 148 -4.27 6.65 2.64
N VAL A 149 -3.57 5.97 1.73
CA VAL A 149 -3.84 4.54 1.46
C VAL A 149 -3.56 3.67 2.69
N LEU A 150 -2.44 3.89 3.37
CA LEU A 150 -2.05 3.11 4.54
C LEU A 150 -3.07 3.25 5.67
N MET A 151 -3.60 4.45 5.91
CA MET A 151 -4.67 4.66 6.89
C MET A 151 -5.91 3.82 6.57
N VAL A 152 -6.36 3.82 5.32
CA VAL A 152 -7.54 3.01 4.94
C VAL A 152 -7.27 1.52 5.14
N LEU A 153 -6.07 1.04 4.78
CA LEU A 153 -5.69 -0.37 4.99
C LEU A 153 -5.61 -0.71 6.48
N ASP A 154 -5.04 0.18 7.30
CA ASP A 154 -4.97 0.04 8.76
C ASP A 154 -6.38 -0.05 9.37
N ASP A 155 -7.31 0.81 8.96
CA ASP A 155 -8.71 0.79 9.43
C ASP A 155 -9.41 -0.53 9.08
N ILE A 156 -9.23 -1.02 7.85
CA ILE A 156 -9.82 -2.30 7.42
C ILE A 156 -9.29 -3.45 8.27
N LEU A 157 -7.97 -3.52 8.49
CA LEU A 157 -7.35 -4.57 9.29
C LEU A 157 -7.80 -4.50 10.75
N ALA A 158 -7.90 -3.30 11.31
CA ALA A 158 -8.41 -3.08 12.66
C ALA A 158 -9.84 -3.58 12.83
N VAL A 159 -10.74 -3.24 11.90
CA VAL A 159 -12.15 -3.69 11.91
C VAL A 159 -12.26 -5.19 11.67
N ALA A 160 -11.36 -5.77 10.88
CA ALA A 160 -11.29 -7.22 10.66
C ALA A 160 -10.72 -7.99 11.86
N GLY A 161 -10.23 -7.31 12.91
CA GLY A 161 -9.55 -7.95 14.04
C GLY A 161 -8.17 -8.51 13.70
N ALA A 162 -7.63 -8.19 12.52
CA ALA A 162 -6.30 -8.60 12.08
C ALA A 162 -5.26 -7.64 12.67
N ARG A 163 -4.72 -7.97 13.85
CA ARG A 163 -3.55 -7.28 14.41
C ARG A 163 -2.27 -7.93 13.85
N ASP A 164 -1.28 -7.11 13.50
CA ASP A 164 0.08 -7.54 13.16
C ASP A 164 0.58 -8.50 14.26
N GLY A 165 0.59 -9.82 14.01
CA GLY A 165 0.97 -10.82 15.02
C GLY A 165 0.43 -12.24 14.88
N SER A 166 -0.47 -12.54 13.94
CA SER A 166 -0.91 -13.92 13.66
C SER A 166 -0.31 -14.46 12.36
N VAL A 167 1.01 -14.50 12.30
CA VAL A 167 1.75 -15.50 11.54
C VAL A 167 2.65 -16.18 12.57
N LYS A 168 2.19 -17.29 13.12
CA LYS A 168 3.01 -18.27 13.82
C LYS A 168 2.95 -19.56 13.02
#